data_AF-A0A2R7QTI5-F1
#
_entry.id   AF-A0A2R7QTI5-F1
#
_cell.length_a   1.000
_cell.length_b   1.000
_cell.length_c   1.000
_cell.angle_alpha   90.00
_cell.angle_beta   90.00
_cell.angle_gamma   90.00
#
_symmetry.space_group_name_H-M   'P 1'
#
loop_
_entity.id
_entity.type
_entity.pdbx_description
1 polymer ?
#
loop_
_entity_poly.entity_id
_entity_poly.type
_entity_poly.pdbx_seq_one_letter_code
_entity_poly.pdbx_strand_id
1 'polypeptide(L)'
;MDSPPHTSSSGGDPAEPAAAAGRATDSGAGYLTAGAPEPRWVELEILAELEEELDGPQLAQEFARDYAALWDQRFGKLSAAVNVQDSPAALDAVISLRIASTMVGGLRLAVLAQALEDAIRRTDFIQGQVLLERVAQHGLHTVSELQANYILKND
;
A
#
# COMPACT_ATOMS: atom_id res chain seq x y z
N MET A 1 -47.63 -52.33 -15.08
CA MET A 1 -47.61 -52.29 -16.56
C MET A 1 -48.68 -51.29 -16.97
N ASP A 2 -48.37 -50.02 -17.19
CA ASP A 2 -47.61 -49.33 -18.26
C ASP A 2 -48.54 -48.71 -19.31
N SER A 3 -48.10 -47.55 -19.84
CA SER A 3 -48.63 -46.69 -20.91
C SER A 3 -49.61 -45.57 -20.54
N PRO A 4 -49.67 -44.44 -21.29
CA PRO A 4 -48.65 -43.69 -22.11
C PRO A 4 -48.79 -42.14 -21.86
N PRO A 5 -48.43 -41.12 -22.70
CA PRO A 5 -47.97 -41.11 -24.11
C PRO A 5 -46.89 -40.09 -24.61
N HIS A 6 -46.31 -40.48 -25.78
CA HIS A 6 -45.98 -39.75 -27.05
C HIS A 6 -45.33 -38.34 -26.99
N THR A 7 -44.28 -38.00 -27.76
CA THR A 7 -44.25 -37.84 -29.23
C THR A 7 -42.83 -37.45 -29.71
N SER A 8 -42.54 -37.75 -30.99
CA SER A 8 -41.27 -37.53 -31.71
C SER A 8 -41.16 -36.17 -32.41
N SER A 9 -39.98 -35.94 -33.04
CA SER A 9 -39.77 -35.16 -34.29
C SER A 9 -39.38 -33.68 -34.09
N SER A 10 -38.53 -33.00 -34.86
CA SER A 10 -37.54 -33.26 -35.93
C SER A 10 -37.03 -31.87 -36.38
N GLY A 11 -35.79 -31.78 -36.88
CA GLY A 11 -35.28 -30.68 -37.72
C GLY A 11 -34.82 -29.44 -36.94
N GLY A 12 -33.75 -28.73 -37.31
CA GLY A 12 -32.94 -28.70 -38.52
C GLY A 12 -32.37 -27.28 -38.59
N ASP A 13 -31.06 -27.12 -38.48
CA ASP A 13 -30.39 -25.81 -38.54
C ASP A 13 -30.11 -25.38 -39.98
N PRO A 14 -30.38 -24.11 -40.33
CA PRO A 14 -29.66 -23.44 -41.39
C PRO A 14 -28.92 -22.19 -40.89
N ALA A 15 -27.70 -21.99 -41.41
CA ALA A 15 -27.02 -20.70 -41.50
C ALA A 15 -27.86 -19.73 -42.39
N GLU A 16 -27.77 -18.40 -42.40
CA GLU A 16 -26.69 -17.43 -42.22
C GLU A 16 -27.32 -15.98 -42.18
N PRO A 17 -26.64 -14.87 -42.57
CA PRO A 17 -26.31 -13.70 -41.75
C PRO A 17 -27.22 -12.45 -41.92
N ALA A 18 -27.06 -11.43 -41.06
CA ALA A 18 -27.54 -10.07 -41.34
C ALA A 18 -26.63 -8.98 -40.73
N ALA A 19 -26.23 -8.05 -41.59
CA ALA A 19 -25.42 -6.87 -41.29
C ALA A 19 -26.28 -5.59 -41.22
N ALA A 20 -25.63 -4.52 -40.71
CA ALA A 20 -26.02 -3.09 -40.69
C ALA A 20 -26.99 -2.68 -39.57
N ALA A 21 -26.86 -1.55 -38.88
CA ALA A 21 -26.12 -0.31 -39.12
C ALA A 21 -25.93 0.45 -37.80
N GLY A 22 -24.97 1.39 -37.76
CA GLY A 22 -24.95 2.43 -36.72
C GLY A 22 -23.57 2.94 -36.36
N ARG A 23 -22.94 3.71 -37.24
CA ARG A 23 -21.77 4.52 -36.91
C ARG A 23 -22.25 5.77 -36.20
N ALA A 24 -21.83 5.97 -34.95
CA ALA A 24 -21.77 7.27 -34.31
C ALA A 24 -20.42 7.37 -33.60
N THR A 25 -19.55 8.20 -34.19
CA THR A 25 -18.50 8.96 -33.49
C THR A 25 -19.15 9.64 -32.27
N ASP A 26 -18.52 9.74 -31.12
CA ASP A 26 -17.44 10.69 -30.86
C ASP A 26 -17.15 10.69 -29.35
N SER A 27 -15.94 11.11 -28.98
CA SER A 27 -15.60 11.71 -27.68
C SER A 27 -15.85 10.86 -26.41
N GLY A 28 -14.85 10.51 -25.62
CA GLY A 28 -13.47 10.88 -25.61
C GLY A 28 -12.83 10.17 -24.42
N ALA A 29 -11.64 9.64 -24.62
CA ALA A 29 -10.76 9.33 -23.51
C ALA A 29 -9.37 9.70 -24.01
N GLY A 30 -9.13 11.01 -24.04
CA GLY A 30 -7.78 11.51 -23.89
C GLY A 30 -7.28 11.00 -22.55
N TYR A 31 -6.68 9.81 -22.53
CA TYR A 31 -5.66 9.50 -21.56
C TYR A 31 -4.47 10.36 -21.96
N LEU A 32 -4.58 11.65 -21.61
CA LEU A 32 -3.42 12.48 -21.41
C LEU A 32 -2.51 11.66 -20.50
N THR A 33 -1.37 11.27 -21.04
CA THR A 33 -0.15 11.04 -20.26
C THR A 33 0.12 12.33 -19.49
N ALA A 34 -0.62 12.56 -18.41
CA ALA A 34 -0.13 13.33 -17.29
C ALA A 34 0.98 12.45 -16.71
N GLY A 35 2.23 12.94 -16.79
CA GLY A 35 3.38 12.23 -16.26
C GLY A 35 3.01 11.64 -14.90
N ALA A 36 3.12 10.31 -14.77
CA ALA A 36 2.76 9.63 -13.54
C ALA A 36 3.42 10.42 -12.40
N PRO A 37 2.64 10.91 -11.42
CA PRO A 37 3.22 11.63 -10.30
C PRO A 37 4.37 10.78 -9.77
N GLU A 38 5.52 11.40 -9.51
CA GLU A 38 6.67 10.67 -8.97
C GLU A 38 6.18 9.79 -7.82
N PRO A 39 6.61 8.52 -7.75
CA PRO A 39 6.05 7.57 -6.82
C PRO A 39 6.20 8.09 -5.40
N ARG A 40 5.07 8.53 -4.83
CA ARG A 40 5.02 9.10 -3.49
C ARG A 40 5.45 8.06 -2.47
N TRP A 41 6.13 8.53 -1.45
CA TRP A 41 6.51 7.78 -0.25
C TRP A 41 5.48 7.96 0.86
N VAL A 42 4.62 8.97 0.73
CA VAL A 42 3.58 9.35 1.68
C VAL A 42 2.24 9.54 0.95
N GLU A 43 1.23 8.79 1.37
CA GLU A 43 -0.15 8.99 0.95
C GLU A 43 -0.81 10.09 1.79
N LEU A 44 -0.90 11.30 1.23
CA LEU A 44 -1.48 12.47 1.93
C LEU A 44 -2.98 12.30 2.23
N GLU A 45 -3.68 11.43 1.51
CA GLU A 45 -5.10 11.12 1.78
C GLU A 45 -5.28 10.49 3.16
N ILE A 46 -4.36 9.61 3.58
CA ILE A 46 -4.38 9.01 4.93
C ILE A 46 -4.18 10.08 6.00
N LEU A 47 -3.30 11.04 5.75
CA LEU A 47 -3.11 12.15 6.68
C LEU A 47 -4.35 13.03 6.74
N ALA A 48 -4.99 13.34 5.60
CA ALA A 48 -6.24 14.09 5.59
C ALA A 48 -7.37 13.36 6.35
N GLU A 49 -7.51 12.05 6.16
CA GLU A 49 -8.44 11.21 6.95
C GLU A 49 -8.11 11.29 8.45
N LEU A 50 -6.84 11.21 8.82
CA LEU A 50 -6.40 11.36 10.21
C LEU A 50 -6.72 12.75 10.79
N GLU A 51 -6.63 13.82 9.99
CA GLU A 51 -7.04 15.17 10.41
C GLU A 51 -8.55 15.24 10.68
N GLU A 52 -9.36 14.61 9.84
CA GLU A 52 -10.81 14.53 10.02
C GLU A 52 -11.17 13.72 11.28
N GLU A 53 -10.50 12.60 11.53
CA GLU A 53 -10.69 11.77 12.72
C GLU A 53 -10.31 12.47 14.04
N LEU A 54 -9.37 13.42 13.98
CA LEU A 54 -8.82 14.12 15.15
C LEU A 54 -9.38 15.56 15.32
N ASP A 55 -10.46 15.90 14.62
CA ASP A 55 -11.10 17.23 14.64
C ASP A 55 -10.14 18.39 14.27
N GLY A 56 -9.12 18.12 13.46
CA GLY A 56 -8.22 19.15 12.94
C GLY A 56 -6.78 18.71 12.65
N PRO A 57 -6.00 19.58 12.00
CA PRO A 57 -4.67 19.24 11.51
C PRO A 57 -3.59 19.16 12.58
N GLN A 58 -3.79 19.76 13.75
CA GLN A 58 -2.71 19.95 14.73
C GLN A 58 -2.17 18.62 15.26
N LEU A 59 -3.05 17.68 15.60
CA LEU A 59 -2.64 16.42 16.21
C LEU A 59 -2.05 15.45 15.17
N ALA A 60 -2.56 15.45 13.93
CA ALA A 60 -1.98 14.69 12.83
C ALA A 60 -0.58 15.22 12.45
N GLN A 61 -0.39 16.54 12.46
CA GLN A 61 0.91 17.17 12.26
C GLN A 61 1.89 16.88 13.40
N GLU A 62 1.44 16.93 14.65
CA GLU A 62 2.25 16.53 15.81
C GLU A 62 2.70 15.07 15.67
N PHE A 63 1.78 14.17 15.28
CA PHE A 63 2.12 12.79 15.03
C PHE A 63 3.16 12.62 13.91
N ALA A 64 3.01 13.34 12.80
CA ALA A 64 3.98 13.31 11.69
C ALA A 64 5.36 13.86 12.11
N ARG A 65 5.39 14.93 12.93
CA ARG A 65 6.63 15.50 13.49
C ARG A 65 7.32 14.51 14.41
N ASP A 66 6.58 13.89 15.32
CA ASP A 66 7.09 12.87 16.24
C ASP A 66 7.59 11.64 15.49
N TYR A 67 6.87 11.21 14.45
CA TYR A 67 7.30 10.14 13.58
C TYR A 67 8.66 10.44 12.94
N ALA A 68 8.81 11.63 12.35
CA ALA A 68 10.06 12.07 11.72
C ALA A 68 11.20 12.22 12.72
N ALA A 69 10.95 12.82 13.89
CA ALA A 69 11.95 13.05 14.93
C ALA A 69 12.45 11.74 15.56
N LEU A 70 11.59 10.73 15.68
CA LEU A 70 11.92 9.45 16.28
C LEU A 70 12.45 8.41 15.28
N TRP A 71 12.51 8.73 13.98
CA TRP A 71 12.89 7.79 12.93
C TRP A 71 14.25 7.11 13.21
N ASP A 72 15.31 7.89 13.40
CA ASP A 72 16.67 7.35 13.59
C ASP A 72 16.75 6.46 14.84
N GLN A 73 16.04 6.85 15.91
CA GLN A 73 15.98 6.05 17.14
C GLN A 73 15.24 4.73 16.91
N ARG A 74 14.09 4.75 16.24
CA ARG A 74 13.28 3.56 15.95
C ARG A 74 14.04 2.61 15.04
N PHE A 75 14.64 3.12 13.96
CA PHE A 75 15.43 2.33 13.04
C PHE A 75 16.68 1.76 13.72
N GLY A 76 17.38 2.55 14.55
CA GLY A 76 18.55 2.08 15.31
C GLY A 76 18.21 0.91 16.24
N LYS A 77 17.10 1.00 16.98
CA LYS A 77 16.61 -0.10 17.83
C LYS A 77 16.28 -1.36 17.03
N LEU A 78 15.55 -1.21 15.92
CA LEU A 78 15.19 -2.31 15.03
C LEU A 78 16.44 -2.98 14.43
N SER A 79 17.35 -2.18 13.88
CA SER A 79 18.60 -2.67 13.29
C SER A 79 19.45 -3.41 14.32
N ALA A 80 19.61 -2.85 15.51
CA ALA A 80 20.35 -3.51 16.59
C ALA A 80 19.74 -4.87 16.97
N ALA A 81 18.42 -4.93 17.17
CA ALA A 81 17.73 -6.17 17.54
C ALA A 81 17.85 -7.26 16.46
N VAL A 82 17.71 -6.90 15.19
CA VAL A 82 17.89 -7.83 14.06
C VAL A 82 19.34 -8.31 13.95
N ASN A 83 20.33 -7.43 14.14
CA ASN A 83 21.75 -7.77 14.06
C ASN A 83 22.19 -8.76 15.15
N VAL A 84 21.64 -8.63 16.37
CA VAL A 84 21.91 -9.57 17.47
C VAL A 84 20.94 -10.76 17.52
N GLN A 85 20.04 -10.86 16.54
CA GLN A 85 19.02 -11.92 16.42
C GLN A 85 18.08 -12.03 17.63
N ASP A 86 17.75 -10.90 18.27
CA ASP A 86 16.77 -10.83 19.35
C ASP A 86 15.35 -10.78 18.75
N SER A 87 14.74 -11.95 18.52
CA SER A 87 13.42 -12.02 17.88
C SER A 87 12.34 -11.23 18.64
N PRO A 88 12.19 -11.33 19.98
CA PRO A 88 11.21 -10.53 20.71
C PRO A 88 11.39 -9.02 20.51
N ALA A 89 12.61 -8.50 20.67
CA ALA A 89 12.87 -7.08 20.50
C ALA A 89 12.71 -6.62 19.04
N ALA A 90 13.13 -7.46 18.08
CA ALA A 90 13.00 -7.16 16.66
C ALA A 90 11.52 -7.12 16.21
N LEU A 91 10.69 -8.04 16.73
CA LEU A 91 9.25 -8.05 16.46
C LEU A 91 8.55 -6.84 17.05
N ASP A 92 8.84 -6.47 18.29
CA ASP A 92 8.27 -5.27 18.93
C ASP A 92 8.60 -4.00 18.12
N ALA A 93 9.88 -3.85 17.74
CA ALA A 93 10.35 -2.71 16.97
C ALA A 93 9.75 -2.65 15.56
N VAL A 94 9.69 -3.78 14.83
CA VAL A 94 9.19 -3.80 13.44
C VAL A 94 7.67 -3.62 13.36
N ILE A 95 6.91 -4.18 14.32
CA ILE A 95 5.46 -4.01 14.39
C ILE A 95 5.14 -2.55 14.71
N SER A 96 5.84 -1.96 15.69
CA SER A 96 5.69 -0.55 16.03
C SER A 96 6.01 0.36 14.84
N LEU A 97 7.09 0.05 14.11
CA LEU A 97 7.44 0.79 12.90
C LEU A 97 6.36 0.66 11.81
N ARG A 98 5.84 -0.55 11.57
CA ARG A 98 4.80 -0.80 10.58
C ARG A 98 3.55 0.02 10.87
N ILE A 99 3.03 -0.05 12.09
CA ILE A 99 1.83 0.68 12.52
C ILE A 99 2.05 2.19 12.38
N ALA A 100 3.18 2.69 12.90
CA ALA A 100 3.49 4.12 12.82
C ALA A 100 3.64 4.61 11.36
N SER A 101 4.24 3.80 10.49
CA SER A 101 4.39 4.12 9.07
C SER A 101 3.04 4.18 8.36
N THR A 102 2.10 3.27 8.67
CA THR A 102 0.76 3.30 8.10
C THR A 102 0.01 4.59 8.47
N MET A 103 0.08 5.02 9.74
CA MET A 103 -0.62 6.23 10.20
C MET A 103 -0.12 7.51 9.53
N VAL A 104 1.16 7.58 9.14
CA VAL A 104 1.69 8.72 8.38
C VAL A 104 1.58 8.55 6.86
N GLY A 105 0.80 7.58 6.37
CA GLY A 105 0.66 7.29 4.94
C GLY A 105 1.89 6.67 4.28
N GLY A 106 2.88 6.23 5.06
CA GLY A 106 4.10 5.55 4.60
C GLY A 106 3.88 4.09 4.19
N LEU A 107 2.90 3.82 3.34
CA LEU A 107 2.43 2.45 3.03
C LEU A 107 3.54 1.56 2.44
N ARG A 108 4.39 2.13 1.59
CA ARG A 108 5.53 1.41 0.98
C ARG A 108 6.53 0.95 2.04
N LEU A 109 6.75 1.74 3.08
CA LEU A 109 7.59 1.38 4.22
C LEU A 109 6.88 0.36 5.11
N ALA A 110 5.58 0.51 5.35
CA ALA A 110 4.80 -0.44 6.12
C ALA A 110 4.81 -1.86 5.50
N VAL A 111 4.76 -1.96 4.17
CA VAL A 111 4.88 -3.24 3.44
C VAL A 111 6.27 -3.86 3.63
N LEU A 112 7.35 -3.07 3.58
CA LEU A 112 8.69 -3.58 3.85
C LEU A 112 8.85 -4.01 5.32
N ALA A 113 8.29 -3.25 6.26
CA ALA A 113 8.26 -3.62 7.67
C ALA A 113 7.50 -4.94 7.88
N GLN A 114 6.38 -5.16 7.19
CA GLN A 114 5.67 -6.45 7.23
C GLN A 114 6.53 -7.59 6.68
N ALA A 115 7.22 -7.39 5.55
CA ALA A 115 8.11 -8.42 5.00
C ALA A 115 9.26 -8.76 5.97
N LEU A 116 9.79 -7.76 6.67
CA LEU A 116 10.81 -7.95 7.71
C LEU A 116 10.23 -8.68 8.93
N GLU A 117 9.03 -8.31 9.38
CA GLU A 117 8.30 -9.01 10.43
C GLU A 117 8.17 -10.50 10.10
N ASP A 118 7.74 -10.82 8.88
CA ASP A 118 7.56 -12.20 8.42
C ASP A 118 8.89 -12.97 8.38
N ALA A 119 10.00 -12.31 7.99
CA ALA A 119 11.34 -12.91 8.03
C ALA A 119 11.78 -13.22 9.45
N ILE A 120 11.59 -12.29 10.39
CA ILE A 120 11.92 -12.47 11.81
C ILE A 120 11.08 -13.61 12.41
N ARG A 121 9.78 -13.69 12.09
CA ARG A 121 8.90 -14.80 12.53
C ARG A 121 9.37 -16.17 12.05
N ARG A 122 10.00 -16.24 10.87
CA ARG A 122 10.62 -17.46 10.33
C ARG A 122 12.05 -17.70 10.84
N THR A 123 12.57 -16.85 11.73
CA THR A 123 13.97 -16.88 12.20
C THR A 123 14.98 -16.70 11.04
N ASP A 124 14.55 -16.06 9.94
CA ASP A 124 15.40 -15.80 8.78
C ASP A 124 16.05 -14.41 8.90
N PHE A 125 17.06 -14.33 9.77
CA PHE A 125 17.78 -13.07 10.04
C PHE A 125 18.72 -12.65 8.90
N ILE A 126 19.07 -13.56 7.99
CA ILE A 126 19.85 -13.22 6.79
C ILE A 126 18.96 -12.40 5.85
N GLN A 127 17.74 -12.88 5.56
CA GLN A 127 16.77 -12.09 4.81
C GLN A 127 16.37 -10.82 5.56
N GLY A 128 16.26 -10.89 6.90
CA GLY A 128 15.98 -9.73 7.74
C GLY A 128 17.00 -8.60 7.55
N GLN A 129 18.30 -8.92 7.50
CA GLN A 129 19.37 -7.94 7.25
C GLN A 129 19.28 -7.31 5.86
N VAL A 130 18.95 -8.09 4.82
CA VAL A 130 18.72 -7.55 3.47
C VAL A 130 17.52 -6.60 3.44
N LEU A 131 16.45 -6.93 4.17
CA LEU A 131 15.27 -6.08 4.26
C LEU A 131 15.52 -4.80 5.06
N LEU A 132 16.39 -4.83 6.08
CA LEU A 132 16.75 -3.63 6.86
C LEU A 132 17.31 -2.51 5.99
N GLU A 133 18.16 -2.83 5.01
CA GLU A 133 18.73 -1.81 4.12
C GLU A 133 17.63 -1.10 3.32
N ARG A 134 16.65 -1.86 2.83
CA ARG A 134 15.50 -1.31 2.10
C ARG A 134 14.60 -0.48 3.01
N VAL A 135 14.38 -0.95 4.24
CA VAL A 135 13.64 -0.22 5.29
C VAL A 135 14.32 1.12 5.58
N ALA A 136 15.66 1.15 5.68
CA ALA A 136 16.42 2.37 5.90
C ALA A 136 16.18 3.39 4.78
N GLN A 137 16.34 2.95 3.52
CA GLN A 137 16.17 3.81 2.35
C GLN A 137 14.73 4.35 2.24
N HIS A 138 13.73 3.47 2.33
CA HIS A 138 12.33 3.88 2.26
C HIS A 138 11.95 4.81 3.41
N GLY A 139 12.45 4.56 4.62
CA GLY A 139 12.18 5.41 5.77
C GLY A 139 12.76 6.82 5.63
N LEU A 140 13.99 6.96 5.12
CA LEU A 140 14.57 8.27 4.83
C LEU A 140 13.74 9.03 3.78
N HIS A 141 13.27 8.35 2.74
CA HIS A 141 12.40 8.97 1.74
C HIS A 141 11.04 9.38 2.31
N THR A 142 10.40 8.53 3.10
CA THR A 142 9.13 8.84 3.78
C THR A 142 9.28 10.04 4.72
N VAL A 143 10.34 10.09 5.55
CA VAL A 143 10.60 11.22 6.45
C VAL A 143 10.84 12.51 5.66
N SER A 144 11.66 12.45 4.61
CA SER A 144 11.95 13.62 3.77
C SER A 144 10.68 14.17 3.11
N GLU A 145 9.80 13.29 2.63
CA GLU A 145 8.53 13.70 2.03
C GLU A 145 7.54 14.25 3.07
N LEU A 146 7.43 13.65 4.26
CA LEU A 146 6.63 14.20 5.36
C LEU A 146 7.07 15.61 5.71
N GLN A 147 8.38 15.82 5.84
CA GLN A 147 8.96 17.13 6.15
C GLN A 147 8.64 18.16 5.06
N ALA A 148 8.86 17.81 3.79
CA ALA A 148 8.68 18.74 2.67
C ALA A 148 7.21 19.07 2.37
N ASN A 149 6.33 18.07 2.41
CA ASN A 149 5.00 18.17 1.81
C ASN A 149 3.86 18.26 2.82
N TYR A 150 4.11 17.92 4.09
CA TYR A 150 3.08 17.90 5.13
C TYR A 150 3.42 18.78 6.34
N ILE A 151 4.67 18.73 6.83
CA ILE A 151 5.07 19.49 8.02
C ILE A 151 5.38 20.96 7.65
N LEU A 152 6.33 21.20 6.74
CA LEU A 152 6.77 22.56 6.39
C LEU A 152 5.76 23.32 5.52
N LYS A 153 4.88 22.61 4.80
CA LYS A 153 3.86 23.24 3.97
C LYS A 153 2.75 23.91 4.79
N ASN A 154 2.59 23.48 6.05
CA ASN A 154 1.51 23.90 6.93
C ASN A 154 1.98 24.76 8.12
N ASP A 155 3.28 25.12 8.17
CA ASP A 155 3.84 26.18 9.03
C ASP A 155 3.71 27.57 8.39
#